data_AF-A0AAN9AEC3-F1
#
_entry.id   AF-A0AAN9AEC3-F1
#
_cell.length_a   1.000
_cell.length_b   1.000
_cell.length_c   1.000
_cell.angle_alpha   90.00
_cell.angle_beta   90.00
_cell.angle_gamma   90.00
#
_symmetry.space_group_name_H-M   'P 1'
#
loop_
_entity.id
_entity.type
_entity.pdbx_description
1 polymer ?
#
loop_
_entity_poly.entity_id
_entity_poly.type
_entity_poly.pdbx_seq_one_letter_code
_entity_poly.pdbx_strand_id
1 'polypeptide(L)'
;VGPGTDAVKARVEGGGLMQKVYVSAKRHPCPYCPYSSCVATNWRNHMRTHTGEKPFKCPHCSYSAITKDNLKRHIRSHAVPSPL
;
A
#
# COMPACT_ATOMS: atom_id res chain seq x y z
N VAL A 1 15.52 8.49 -0.51
CA VAL A 1 14.56 7.48 -1.04
C VAL A 1 15.14 6.11 -0.74
N GLY A 2 14.62 5.43 0.28
CA GLY A 2 15.19 4.15 0.74
C GLY A 2 14.86 3.00 -0.23
N PRO A 3 15.71 1.97 -0.32
CA PRO A 3 15.41 0.78 -1.11
C PRO A 3 14.25 0.02 -0.43
N GLY A 4 13.08 0.01 -1.06
CA GLY A 4 11.95 -0.81 -0.62
C GLY A 4 12.30 -2.29 -0.77
N THR A 5 12.52 -2.97 0.36
CA THR A 5 12.69 -4.42 0.42
C THR A 5 11.32 -5.09 0.26
N ASP A 6 10.86 -5.26 -0.97
CA ASP A 6 9.64 -6.02 -1.24
C ASP A 6 9.98 -7.52 -1.30
N ALA A 7 10.04 -8.15 -0.12
CA ALA A 7 10.09 -9.59 0.02
C ALA A 7 8.73 -10.20 -0.39
N VAL A 8 8.66 -10.76 -1.60
CA VAL A 8 7.48 -11.51 -2.08
C VAL A 8 7.56 -12.96 -1.60
N LYS A 9 6.60 -13.38 -0.76
CA LYS A 9 6.45 -14.76 -0.29
C LYS A 9 6.09 -15.68 -1.46
N ALA A 10 6.93 -16.68 -1.72
CA ALA A 10 6.58 -17.81 -2.58
C ALA A 10 6.05 -18.98 -1.74
N ARG A 11 4.94 -19.59 -2.16
CA ARG A 11 4.47 -20.90 -1.67
C ARG A 11 5.41 -21.97 -2.25
N VAL A 12 6.02 -22.80 -1.39
CA VAL A 12 6.83 -23.96 -1.80
C VAL A 12 5.98 -25.22 -1.69
N GLU A 13 5.89 -25.98 -2.78
CA GLU A 13 5.57 -27.41 -2.79
C GLU A 13 6.79 -28.11 -3.44
N GLY A 14 7.52 -28.93 -2.67
CA GLY A 14 8.56 -29.83 -3.21
C GLY A 14 10.01 -29.33 -3.11
N GLY A 15 10.86 -30.12 -2.46
CA GLY A 15 12.29 -29.85 -2.28
C GLY A 15 13.11 -29.98 -3.56
N GLY A 16 13.82 -28.90 -3.90
CA GLY A 16 14.79 -28.84 -5.00
C GLY A 16 15.60 -27.56 -4.88
N LEU A 17 16.89 -27.62 -5.22
CA LEU A 17 17.89 -26.55 -5.12
C LEU A 17 17.31 -25.18 -5.56
N MET A 18 17.35 -24.20 -4.65
CA MET A 18 16.84 -22.84 -4.88
C MET A 18 17.59 -22.11 -6.01
N GLN A 19 17.16 -22.30 -7.25
CA GLN A 19 17.57 -21.42 -8.34
C GLN A 19 16.74 -20.14 -8.24
N LYS A 20 17.39 -19.00 -8.02
CA LYS A 20 16.72 -17.69 -7.98
C LYS A 20 16.17 -17.38 -9.37
N VAL A 21 14.94 -17.79 -9.66
CA VAL A 21 14.22 -17.38 -10.86
C VAL A 21 13.76 -15.94 -10.65
N TYR A 22 14.41 -15.00 -11.34
CA TYR A 22 13.91 -13.63 -11.45
C TYR A 22 12.72 -13.65 -12.41
N VAL A 23 11.51 -13.91 -11.90
CA VAL A 23 10.30 -13.61 -12.65
C VAL A 23 10.29 -12.09 -12.82
N SER A 24 10.42 -11.63 -14.06
CA SER A 24 10.30 -10.21 -14.40
C SER A 24 8.87 -9.75 -14.10
N ALA A 25 8.64 -9.31 -12.87
CA ALA A 25 7.39 -8.71 -12.47
C ALA A 25 7.19 -7.42 -13.27
N LYS A 26 6.14 -7.37 -14.10
CA LYS A 26 5.78 -6.17 -14.86
C LYS A 26 5.57 -5.02 -13.87
N ARG A 27 6.43 -4.00 -13.94
CA ARG A 27 6.31 -2.79 -13.12
C ARG A 27 5.14 -1.94 -13.64
N HIS A 28 4.47 -1.26 -12.74
CA HIS A 28 3.51 -0.20 -13.01
C HIS A 28 4.18 1.15 -12.72
N PRO A 29 4.67 1.85 -13.75
CA PRO A 29 5.26 3.18 -13.59
C PRO A 29 4.18 4.25 -13.40
N CYS A 30 4.48 5.28 -12.60
CA CYS A 30 3.68 6.49 -12.54
C CYS A 30 4.05 7.41 -13.72
N PRO A 31 3.07 7.99 -14.43
CA PRO A 31 3.35 8.94 -15.52
C PRO A 31 3.72 10.35 -15.03
N TYR A 32 3.51 10.67 -13.75
CA TYR A 32 3.67 12.03 -13.21
C TYR A 32 4.90 12.19 -12.31
N CYS A 33 5.55 11.11 -11.89
CA CYS A 33 6.74 11.15 -11.05
C CYS A 33 7.59 9.87 -11.17
N PRO A 34 8.81 9.83 -10.60
CA PRO A 34 9.70 8.66 -10.69
C PRO A 34 9.22 7.39 -9.96
N TYR A 35 8.05 7.42 -9.31
CA TYR A 35 7.53 6.27 -8.56
C TYR A 35 7.11 5.13 -9.50
N SER A 36 7.36 3.89 -9.08
CA SER A 36 6.84 2.69 -9.75
C SER A 36 6.67 1.57 -8.75
N SER A 37 5.69 0.69 -9.00
CA SER A 37 5.43 -0.47 -8.14
C SER A 37 5.21 -1.72 -8.99
N CYS A 38 5.72 -2.86 -8.55
CA CYS A 38 5.35 -4.17 -9.11
C CYS A 38 3.97 -4.64 -8.64
N VAL A 39 3.37 -3.96 -7.66
CA VAL A 39 2.05 -4.29 -7.10
C VAL A 39 1.00 -3.32 -7.63
N ALA A 40 0.03 -3.83 -8.41
CA ALA A 40 -1.02 -3.01 -9.03
C ALA A 40 -1.86 -2.20 -8.03
N THR A 41 -2.14 -2.74 -6.84
CA THR A 41 -2.89 -2.03 -5.79
C THR A 41 -2.09 -0.86 -5.22
N ASN A 42 -0.79 -1.03 -4.99
CA ASN A 42 0.09 0.05 -4.54
C ASN A 42 0.21 1.15 -5.60
N TRP A 43 0.37 0.78 -6.87
CA TRP A 43 0.35 1.73 -7.97
C TRP A 43 -0.98 2.50 -8.03
N ARG A 44 -2.13 1.81 -7.97
CA ARG A 44 -3.44 2.48 -7.97
C ARG A 44 -3.62 3.42 -6.78
N ASN A 45 -3.18 3.02 -5.59
CA ASN A 45 -3.22 3.87 -4.40
C ASN A 45 -2.30 5.09 -4.56
N HIS A 46 -1.11 4.91 -5.13
CA HIS A 46 -0.20 6.00 -5.45
C HIS A 46 -0.82 6.99 -6.44
N MET A 47 -1.50 6.52 -7.49
CA MET A 47 -2.14 7.43 -8.46
C MET A 47 -3.12 8.41 -7.80
N ARG A 48 -3.77 8.01 -6.69
CA ARG A 48 -4.65 8.90 -5.90
C ARG A 48 -3.93 10.07 -5.22
N THR A 49 -2.60 10.02 -5.05
CA THR A 49 -1.83 11.16 -4.54
C THR A 49 -1.73 12.29 -5.56
N HIS A 50 -1.85 11.97 -6.85
CA HIS A 50 -1.89 12.97 -7.91
C HIS A 50 -3.29 13.53 -8.12
N THR A 51 -4.32 12.68 -8.05
CA THR A 51 -5.71 13.12 -8.26
C THR A 51 -6.35 13.75 -7.01
N GLY A 52 -5.77 13.52 -5.83
CA GLY A 52 -6.36 13.93 -4.55
C GLY A 52 -7.57 13.10 -4.12
N GLU A 53 -7.94 12.05 -4.87
CA GLU A 53 -9.07 11.20 -4.55
C GLU A 53 -8.86 10.48 -3.20
N LYS A 54 -9.79 10.67 -2.27
CA LYS A 54 -9.76 10.07 -0.93
C LYS A 54 -11.08 9.33 -0.69
N PRO A 55 -11.22 8.09 -1.18
CA PRO A 55 -12.50 7.38 -1.14
C PRO A 55 -12.93 6.96 0.28
N PHE A 56 -12.02 6.93 1.25
CA PHE A 56 -12.31 6.44 2.60
C PHE A 56 -12.55 7.61 3.55
N LYS A 57 -13.81 7.96 3.77
CA LYS A 57 -14.21 9.06 4.66
C LYS A 57 -14.29 8.60 6.11
N CYS A 58 -13.88 9.45 7.04
CA CYS A 58 -14.08 9.24 8.46
C CYS A 58 -15.56 9.46 8.83
N PRO A 59 -16.18 8.58 9.64
CA PRO A 59 -17.54 8.80 10.11
C PRO A 59 -17.65 9.86 11.23
N HIS A 60 -16.54 10.23 11.86
CA HIS A 60 -16.52 11.15 13.01
C HIS A 60 -16.04 12.57 12.67
N CYS A 61 -15.45 12.79 11.49
CA CYS A 61 -14.98 14.11 11.07
C CYS A 61 -14.82 14.19 9.55
N SER A 62 -14.43 15.36 9.02
CA SER A 62 -14.24 15.59 7.58
C SER A 62 -13.00 14.94 6.98
N TYR A 63 -12.19 14.23 7.78
CA TYR A 63 -10.97 13.58 7.29
C TYR A 63 -11.31 12.47 6.29
N SER A 64 -10.51 12.36 5.22
CA SER A 64 -10.61 11.30 4.23
C SER A 64 -9.24 10.75 3.86
N ALA A 65 -9.14 9.43 3.71
CA ALA A 65 -7.90 8.70 3.43
C ALA A 65 -7.90 8.05 2.04
N ILE A 66 -6.68 7.82 1.54
CA ILE A 66 -6.42 7.09 0.28
C ILE A 66 -6.57 5.57 0.46
N THR A 67 -6.30 5.05 1.67
CA THR A 67 -6.36 3.62 1.97
C THR A 67 -7.18 3.33 3.23
N LYS A 68 -7.76 2.13 3.30
CA LYS A 68 -8.53 1.66 4.46
C LYS A 68 -7.68 1.65 5.74
N ASP A 69 -6.43 1.23 5.67
CA ASP A 69 -5.55 1.12 6.85
C ASP A 69 -5.20 2.49 7.43
N ASN A 70 -5.01 3.49 6.55
CA ASN A 70 -4.84 4.88 6.98
C ASN A 70 -6.10 5.40 7.68
N LEU A 71 -7.29 5.11 7.14
CA LEU A 71 -8.55 5.48 7.80
C LEU A 71 -8.69 4.77 9.16
N LYS A 72 -8.44 3.46 9.24
CA LYS A 72 -8.50 2.72 10.52
C LYS A 72 -7.56 3.32 11.57
N ARG A 73 -6.33 3.65 11.17
CA ARG A 73 -5.37 4.32 12.05
C ARG A 73 -5.90 5.68 12.52
N HIS A 74 -6.47 6.47 11.62
CA HIS A 74 -7.08 7.74 11.97
C HIS A 74 -8.29 7.57 12.91
N ILE A 75 -9.15 6.58 12.69
CA ILE A 75 -10.30 6.34 13.57
C ILE A 75 -9.87 6.08 15.02
N ARG A 76 -8.73 5.41 15.23
CA ARG A 76 -8.18 5.21 16.58
C ARG A 76 -7.81 6.52 17.29
N SER A 77 -7.55 7.62 16.60
CA SER A 77 -7.30 8.91 17.26
C SER A 77 -8.58 9.57 17.81
N HIS A 78 -9.77 9.13 17.35
CA HIS A 78 -11.05 9.57 17.92
C HIS A 78 -11.41 8.81 19.20
N ALA A 79 -10.83 7.63 19.40
CA ALA A 79 -10.90 6.93 20.66
C ALA A 79 -9.91 7.58 21.64
N VAL A 80 -10.24 8.78 22.13
CA VAL A 80 -9.75 9.21 23.44
C VAL A 80 -10.16 8.08 24.39
N PRO A 81 -9.22 7.43 25.11
CA PRO A 81 -9.60 6.42 26.08
C PRO A 81 -10.55 7.12 27.06
N SER A 82 -11.81 6.72 27.07
CA SER A 82 -12.75 7.12 28.10
C SER A 82 -12.05 6.86 29.44
N PRO A 83 -11.81 7.88 30.29
CA PRO A 83 -11.33 7.61 31.63
C PRO A 83 -12.45 6.85 32.33
N LEU A 84 -12.16 5.61 32.71
CA LEU A 84 -12.94 4.89 33.72
C LEU A 84 -12.90 5.67 35.03
#